data_AF-A0A7S2VL48-F1
#
_entry.id   AF-A0A7S2VL48-F1
#
_cell.length_a   1.000
_cell.length_b   1.000
_cell.length_c   1.000
_cell.angle_alpha   90.00
_cell.angle_beta   90.00
_cell.angle_gamma   90.00
#
_symmetry.space_group_name_H-M   'P 1'
#
loop_
_entity.id
_entity.type
_entity.pdbx_description
1 polymer ?
#
loop_
_entity_poly.entity_id
_entity_poly.type
_entity_poly.pdbx_seq_one_letter_code
_entity_poly.pdbx_strand_id
1 'polypeptide(L)'
;MSRVPGESLDNFLKRQPPLEEPSVALRRGVLLAAQLIKQLGPTLDRIAPHAWHRDVNSRNVMLGDATNGSKLIVGGDPEEVGRSASFWLIDFGL
;
A
#
# COMPACT_ATOMS: atom_id res chain seq x y z
N MET A 1 14.73 13.94 7.98
CA MET A 1 13.87 13.07 7.16
C MET A 1 13.21 12.05 8.08
N SER A 2 11.90 12.11 8.24
CA SER A 2 11.13 11.08 8.96
C SER A 2 11.09 9.82 8.10
N ARG A 3 11.34 8.66 8.71
CA ARG A 3 11.31 7.37 8.02
C ARG A 3 9.85 6.93 7.94
N VAL A 4 9.31 6.78 6.72
CA VAL A 4 7.95 6.24 6.55
C VAL A 4 8.01 4.73 6.81
N PRO A 5 7.19 4.21 7.74
CA PRO A 5 7.18 2.78 8.08
C PRO A 5 6.83 1.87 6.89
N GLY A 6 7.15 0.58 7.00
CA GLY A 6 6.85 -0.43 5.98
C GLY A 6 7.94 -0.62 4.91
N GLU A 7 7.53 -0.89 3.67
CA GLU A 7 8.39 -1.02 2.49
C GLU A 7 7.72 -0.42 1.25
N SER A 8 8.44 -0.21 0.15
CA SER A 8 7.80 0.24 -1.10
C SER A 8 6.91 -0.85 -1.69
N LEU A 9 5.79 -0.44 -2.30
CA LEU A 9 4.86 -1.36 -2.98
C LEU A 9 5.57 -2.12 -4.10
N ASP A 10 6.54 -1.51 -4.77
CA ASP A 10 7.41 -2.18 -5.76
C ASP A 10 8.18 -3.37 -5.15
N ASN A 11 8.75 -3.22 -3.95
CA ASN A 11 9.43 -4.30 -3.25
C ASN A 11 8.44 -5.38 -2.77
N PHE A 12 7.26 -4.97 -2.31
CA PHE A 12 6.20 -5.90 -1.91
C PHE A 12 5.76 -6.80 -3.08
N LEU A 13 5.52 -6.21 -4.26
CA LEU A 13 5.07 -6.94 -5.46
C LEU A 13 6.12 -7.93 -6.00
N LYS A 14 7.40 -7.72 -5.69
CA LYS A 14 8.50 -8.62 -6.06
C LYS A 14 8.70 -9.78 -5.10
N ARG A 15 7.99 -9.80 -3.95
CA ARG A 15 8.06 -10.92 -3.01
C ARG A 15 7.55 -12.19 -3.66
N GLN A 16 8.08 -13.32 -3.22
CA GLN A 16 7.45 -14.59 -3.52
C GLN A 16 6.04 -14.59 -2.91
N PRO A 17 4.99 -14.80 -3.72
CA PRO A 17 3.63 -14.85 -3.20
C PRO A 17 3.48 -16.05 -2.26
N PRO A 18 2.60 -15.97 -1.25
CA PRO A 18 2.25 -17.12 -0.41
C PRO A 18 1.71 -18.27 -1.27
N LEU A 19 1.95 -19.50 -0.83
CA LEU A 19 1.29 -20.67 -1.42
C LEU A 19 -0.17 -20.69 -0.96
N GLU A 20 -1.09 -20.38 -1.88
CA GLU A 20 -2.52 -20.30 -1.59
C GLU A 20 -3.37 -20.59 -2.82
N GLU A 21 -4.66 -20.83 -2.61
CA GLU A 21 -5.63 -21.00 -3.68
C GLU A 21 -5.76 -19.73 -4.54
N PRO A 22 -5.81 -19.83 -5.88
CA PRO A 22 -5.89 -18.67 -6.77
C PRO A 22 -7.02 -17.69 -6.45
N SER A 23 -8.17 -18.20 -5.98
CA SER A 23 -9.33 -17.38 -5.59
C SER A 23 -9.04 -16.52 -4.35
N VAL A 24 -8.29 -17.05 -3.39
CA VAL A 24 -7.86 -16.36 -2.17
C VAL A 24 -6.83 -15.29 -2.52
N ALA A 25 -5.86 -15.62 -3.37
CA ALA A 25 -4.87 -14.68 -3.89
C ALA A 25 -5.52 -13.48 -4.58
N LEU A 26 -6.48 -13.76 -5.48
CA LEU A 26 -7.21 -12.74 -6.21
C LEU A 26 -8.01 -11.85 -5.25
N ARG A 27 -8.76 -12.45 -4.32
CA ARG A 27 -9.57 -11.72 -3.35
C ARG A 27 -8.72 -10.78 -2.51
N ARG A 28 -7.56 -11.24 -2.03
CA ARG A 28 -6.62 -10.40 -1.30
C ARG A 28 -6.07 -9.26 -2.15
N GLY A 29 -5.69 -9.54 -3.39
CA GLY A 29 -5.24 -8.50 -4.32
C GLY A 29 -6.29 -7.40 -4.52
N VAL A 30 -7.56 -7.79 -4.69
CA VAL A 30 -8.68 -6.84 -4.80
C VAL A 30 -8.85 -6.02 -3.53
N LEU A 31 -8.82 -6.65 -2.35
CA LEU A 31 -8.95 -5.96 -1.06
C LEU A 31 -7.81 -4.95 -0.84
N LEU A 32 -6.57 -5.34 -1.14
CA LEU A 32 -5.41 -4.44 -1.04
C LEU A 32 -5.51 -3.26 -2.01
N ALA A 33 -5.92 -3.51 -3.27
CA ALA A 33 -6.11 -2.45 -4.25
C ALA A 33 -7.23 -1.47 -3.84
N ALA A 34 -8.35 -1.99 -3.35
CA ALA A 34 -9.45 -1.17 -2.83
C ALA A 34 -8.99 -0.29 -1.66
N GLN A 35 -8.21 -0.86 -0.74
CA GLN A 35 -7.68 -0.14 0.41
C GLN A 35 -6.66 0.94 0.00
N LEU A 36 -5.80 0.66 -0.99
CA LEU A 36 -4.89 1.64 -1.57
C LEU A 36 -5.65 2.84 -2.15
N ILE A 37 -6.66 2.61 -2.98
CA ILE A 37 -7.46 3.67 -3.60
C ILE A 37 -8.18 4.47 -2.51
N LYS A 38 -8.78 3.79 -1.53
CA LYS A 38 -9.51 4.41 -0.42
C LYS A 38 -8.62 5.35 0.43
N GLN A 39 -7.34 5.01 0.62
CA GLN A 39 -6.42 5.81 1.42
C GLN A 39 -5.74 6.92 0.60
N LEU A 40 -5.27 6.60 -0.61
CA LEU A 40 -4.51 7.55 -1.42
C LEU A 40 -5.40 8.54 -2.18
N GLY A 41 -6.58 8.13 -2.65
CA GLY A 41 -7.50 8.99 -3.40
C GLY A 41 -7.82 10.30 -2.68
N PRO A 42 -8.38 10.26 -1.46
CA PRO A 42 -8.66 11.49 -0.70
C PRO A 42 -7.42 12.32 -0.38
N THR A 43 -6.26 11.68 -0.25
CA THR A 43 -4.99 12.38 0.00
C THR A 43 -4.56 13.17 -1.24
N LEU A 44 -4.62 12.54 -2.42
CA LEU A 44 -4.32 13.16 -3.70
C LEU A 44 -5.28 14.31 -4.02
N ASP A 45 -6.58 14.13 -3.77
CA ASP A 45 -7.59 15.17 -3.97
C ASP A 45 -7.32 16.41 -3.11
N ARG A 46 -6.91 16.21 -1.85
CA ARG A 46 -6.60 17.32 -0.93
C ARG A 46 -5.36 18.11 -1.33
N ILE A 47 -4.34 17.46 -1.88
CA ILE A 47 -3.10 18.14 -2.27
C ILE A 47 -3.19 18.76 -3.67
N ALA A 48 -4.08 18.27 -4.54
CA ALA A 48 -4.19 18.68 -5.93
C ALA A 48 -4.27 20.21 -6.15
N PRO A 49 -4.91 21.02 -5.28
CA PRO A 49 -4.93 22.48 -5.43
C PRO A 49 -3.59 23.16 -5.14
N HIS A 50 -2.67 22.49 -4.44
CA HIS A 50 -1.44 23.08 -3.90
C HIS A 50 -0.18 22.50 -4.52
N ALA A 51 -0.20 21.22 -4.88
CA ALA A 51 0.97 20.50 -5.37
C ALA A 51 0.56 19.35 -6.27
N TRP A 52 1.40 19.08 -7.28
CA TRP A 52 1.31 17.88 -8.09
C TRP A 52 2.46 16.96 -7.72
N HIS A 53 2.15 15.71 -7.39
CA HIS A 53 3.17 14.72 -7.05
C HIS A 53 4.09 14.41 -8.25
N ARG A 54 3.55 14.47 -9.49
CA ARG A 54 4.24 14.25 -10.78
C ARG A 54 4.87 12.86 -11.01
N ASP A 55 5.00 12.05 -9.97
CA ASP A 55 5.63 10.73 -10.06
C ASP A 55 4.91 9.70 -9.15
N VAL A 56 3.61 9.53 -9.35
CA VAL A 56 2.84 8.49 -8.63
C VAL A 56 3.11 7.14 -9.27
N ASN A 57 3.95 6.32 -8.62
CA ASN A 57 4.28 4.97 -9.05
C ASN A 57 4.52 4.03 -7.84
N SER A 58 4.66 2.72 -8.07
CA SER A 58 4.80 1.72 -7.01
C SER A 58 6.04 1.89 -6.11
N ARG A 59 7.08 2.59 -6.57
CA ARG A 59 8.28 2.87 -5.76
C ARG A 59 8.03 3.99 -4.76
N ASN A 60 7.15 4.92 -5.11
CA ASN A 60 6.76 6.08 -4.30
C ASN A 60 5.51 5.83 -3.44
N VAL A 61 4.98 4.60 -3.46
CA VAL A 61 3.94 4.15 -2.55
C VAL A 61 4.58 3.23 -1.51
N MET A 62 4.44 3.56 -0.23
CA MET A 62 4.83 2.70 0.89
C MET A 62 3.65 1.88 1.37
N LEU A 63 3.89 0.62 1.69
CA LEU A 63 2.94 -0.33 2.27
C LEU A 63 3.47 -0.86 3.60
N GLY A 64 2.63 -0.83 4.63
CA GLY A 64 2.92 -1.40 5.94
C GLY A 64 1.69 -1.88 6.67
N ASP A 65 1.91 -2.45 7.85
CA ASP A 65 0.86 -2.79 8.79
C ASP A 65 0.42 -1.54 9.56
N ALA A 66 -0.88 -1.25 9.56
CA ALA A 66 -1.49 -0.08 10.17
C ALA A 66 -1.36 -0.05 11.70
N THR A 67 -1.16 -1.20 12.35
CA THR A 67 -1.10 -1.31 13.81
C THR A 67 0.27 -0.95 14.37
N ASN A 68 1.35 -1.26 13.66
CA ASN A 68 2.71 -1.16 14.18
C ASN A 68 3.73 -0.56 13.18
N GLY A 69 3.31 -0.25 11.95
CA GLY A 69 4.19 0.31 10.91
C GLY A 69 5.25 -0.66 10.39
N SER A 70 5.18 -1.94 10.74
CA SER A 70 6.08 -2.96 10.20
C SER A 70 5.70 -3.32 8.76
N LYS A 71 6.48 -4.20 8.13
CA LYS A 71 6.12 -4.71 6.81
C LYS A 71 4.83 -5.53 6.92
N LEU A 72 3.91 -5.33 5.98
CA LEU A 72 2.69 -6.13 5.93
C LEU A 72 3.05 -7.61 5.74
N ILE A 73 2.54 -8.46 6.63
CA ILE A 73 2.67 -9.91 6.52
C ILE A 73 1.44 -10.41 5.77
N VAL A 74 1.70 -11.12 4.67
CA VAL A 74 0.67 -11.63 3.78
C VAL A 74 0.52 -13.12 4.05
N GLY A 75 -0.44 -13.45 4.91
CA GLY A 75 -0.78 -14.82 5.30
C GLY A 75 -2.02 -14.80 6.17
N GLY A 76 -2.86 -15.82 6.07
CA GLY A 76 -4.13 -15.87 6.77
C GLY A 76 -5.29 -15.23 6.00
N ASP A 77 -6.28 -14.72 6.73
CA ASP A 77 -7.55 -14.23 6.20
C ASP A 77 -7.37 -12.96 5.31
N PRO A 78 -7.76 -12.98 4.03
CA PRO A 78 -7.63 -11.83 3.13
C PRO A 78 -8.26 -10.54 3.66
N GLU A 79 -9.37 -10.67 4.39
CA GLU A 79 -10.12 -9.58 5.00
C GLU A 79 -9.33 -8.88 6.10
N GLU A 80 -8.64 -9.65 6.95
CA GLU A 80 -7.77 -9.12 7.98
C GLU A 80 -6.58 -8.38 7.37
N VAL A 81 -5.93 -9.00 6.38
CA VAL A 81 -4.81 -8.38 5.64
C VAL A 81 -5.23 -7.08 4.96
N GLY A 82 -6.42 -7.05 4.34
CA GLY A 82 -6.97 -5.85 3.73
C GLY A 82 -7.24 -4.72 4.74
N ARG A 83 -7.70 -5.06 5.94
CA ARG A 83 -7.97 -4.08 7.02
C ARG A 83 -6.69 -3.54 7.66
N SER A 84 -5.67 -4.38 7.83
CA SER A 84 -4.40 -3.98 8.43
C SER A 84 -3.46 -3.28 7.45
N ALA A 85 -3.76 -3.27 6.14
CA ALA A 85 -2.93 -2.58 5.16
C ALA A 85 -3.01 -1.04 5.30
N SER A 86 -1.83 -0.41 5.39
CA SER A 86 -1.63 1.04 5.39
C SER A 86 -0.77 1.47 4.22
N PHE A 87 -1.23 2.47 3.46
CA PHE A 87 -0.59 3.00 2.28
C PHE A 87 -0.23 4.47 2.45
N TRP A 88 0.98 4.85 2.04
CA TRP A 88 1.48 6.22 2.09
C TRP A 88 2.13 6.61 0.77
N LEU A 89 1.95 7.86 0.37
CA LEU A 89 2.72 8.46 -0.74
C LEU A 89 3.96 9.15 -0.17
N ILE A 90 5.09 8.95 -0.83
CA ILE A 90 6.36 9.59 -0.52
C ILE A 90 6.92 10.28 -1.75
N ASP A 91 7.92 11.13 -1.54
CA ASP A 91 8.64 11.82 -2.61
C ASP A 91 7.74 12.72 -3.48
N PHE A 92 7.26 13.80 -2.88
CA PHE A 92 6.49 14.84 -3.58
C PHE A 92 7.36 15.74 -4.49
N GLY A 93 8.63 15.39 -4.74
CA GLY A 93 9.52 16.11 -5.67
C GLY A 93 9.75 17.58 -5.31
N LEU A 94 9.88 17.88 -4.01
CA LEU A 94 10.22 19.19 -3.45
C LEU A 94 11.74 19.34 -3.23
#